data_AF-A0AAD6M4W6-F1
#
_entry.id   AF-A0AAD6M4W6-F1
#
_cell.length_a   1.000
_cell.length_b   1.000
_cell.length_c   1.000
_cell.angle_alpha   90.00
_cell.angle_beta   90.00
_cell.angle_gamma   90.00
#
_symmetry.space_group_name_H-M   'P 1'
#
loop_
_entity.id
_entity.type
_entity.pdbx_description
1 polymer ?
#
loop_
_entity_poly.entity_id
_entity_poly.type
_entity_poly.pdbx_seq_one_letter_code
_entity_poly.pdbx_strand_id
1 'polypeptide(L)'
;MFLHGLAANKFIYTCDGSTLVNQHPLSVRRICGERNILELNGHEHKRERGPVSFLQPEVLKQYVDKIDEVWKHFEMHWHGKQKIRRVVKDFEHEGYLFPKDGSK
;
A
#
# COMPACT_ATOMS: atom_id res chain seq x y z
N MET A 1 -1.69 23.54 0.61
CA MET A 1 -1.85 23.93 -0.80
C MET A 1 -2.57 22.80 -1.51
N PHE A 2 -3.59 23.10 -2.31
CA PHE A 2 -4.33 22.09 -3.07
C PHE A 2 -4.09 22.33 -4.56
N LEU A 3 -3.62 21.29 -5.24
CA LEU A 3 -3.41 21.26 -6.67
C LEU A 3 -4.41 20.28 -7.27
N HIS A 4 -5.08 20.68 -8.36
CA HIS A 4 -6.08 19.82 -9.01
C HIS A 4 -6.09 20.03 -10.53
N GLY A 5 -6.63 19.04 -11.25
CA GLY A 5 -6.71 19.03 -12.71
C GLY A 5 -5.54 18.31 -13.38
N LEU A 6 -5.70 18.01 -14.67
CA LEU A 6 -4.76 17.18 -15.44
C LEU A 6 -3.33 17.73 -15.43
N ALA A 7 -3.17 19.04 -15.67
CA ALA A 7 -1.87 19.69 -15.72
C ALA A 7 -1.13 19.60 -14.38
N ALA A 8 -1.86 19.81 -13.28
CA ALA A 8 -1.32 19.70 -11.93
C ALA A 8 -0.92 18.26 -11.59
N ASN A 9 -1.77 17.28 -11.89
CA ASN A 9 -1.45 15.87 -11.66
C ASN A 9 -0.23 15.44 -12.46
N LYS A 10 -0.16 15.84 -13.75
CA LYS A 10 1.01 15.56 -14.58
C LYS A 10 2.27 16.17 -13.97
N PHE A 11 2.22 17.44 -13.55
CA PHE A 11 3.33 18.08 -12.86
C PHE A 11 3.79 17.27 -11.65
N ILE A 12 2.88 16.89 -10.74
CA ILE A 12 3.18 16.10 -9.53
C ILE A 12 3.87 14.77 -9.85
N TYR A 13 3.44 14.07 -10.91
CA TYR A 13 3.97 12.74 -11.26
C TYR A 13 5.20 12.77 -12.17
N THR A 14 5.49 13.88 -12.84
CA THR A 14 6.59 13.97 -13.81
C THR A 14 7.68 14.96 -13.45
N CYS A 15 7.47 15.83 -12.45
CA CYS A 15 8.53 16.72 -11.99
C CYS A 15 9.71 15.92 -11.41
N ASP A 16 10.92 16.47 -11.54
CA ASP A 16 12.10 15.82 -10.99
C ASP A 16 12.04 15.74 -9.46
N GLY A 17 12.67 14.72 -8.88
CA GLY A 17 12.72 14.50 -7.44
C GLY A 17 13.46 15.59 -6.66
N SER A 18 14.17 16.49 -7.35
CA SER A 18 14.74 17.71 -6.78
C SER A 18 13.72 18.86 -6.63
N THR A 19 12.64 18.84 -7.42
CA THR A 19 11.62 19.91 -7.44
C THR A 19 10.49 19.64 -6.47
N LEU A 20 10.06 18.38 -6.35
CA LEU A 20 9.01 17.96 -5.43
C LEU A 20 9.44 16.67 -4.76
N VAL A 21 9.56 16.72 -3.44
CA VAL A 21 9.86 15.55 -2.61
C VAL A 21 8.54 14.92 -2.17
N ASN A 22 8.43 13.60 -2.28
CA ASN A 22 7.27 12.88 -1.79
C ASN A 22 7.23 12.94 -0.26
N GLN A 23 6.26 13.66 0.30
CA GLN A 23 6.10 13.81 1.75
C GLN A 23 5.05 12.81 2.23
N HIS A 24 5.47 11.86 3.07
CA HIS A 24 4.58 10.90 3.71
C HIS A 24 4.46 11.17 5.21
N PRO A 25 3.28 10.91 5.81
CA PRO A 25 3.14 10.93 7.25
C PRO A 25 3.99 9.82 7.90
N LEU A 26 4.42 10.02 9.14
CA LEU A 26 5.23 9.07 9.92
C LEU A 26 4.60 7.67 10.01
N SER A 27 3.28 7.56 9.89
CA SER A 27 2.56 6.28 9.85
C SER A 27 3.01 5.39 8.69
N VAL A 28 3.35 5.95 7.53
CA VAL A 28 3.82 5.17 6.37
C VAL A 28 5.16 4.50 6.69
N ARG A 29 6.09 5.22 7.33
CA ARG A 29 7.37 4.65 7.78
C ARG A 29 7.17 3.55 8.82
N ARG A 30 6.20 3.70 9.73
CA ARG A 30 5.89 2.67 10.74
C ARG A 30 5.34 1.37 10.10
N ILE A 31 4.59 1.47 9.00
CA ILE A 31 3.99 0.30 8.32
C ILE A 31 4.97 -0.33 7.33
N CYS A 32 5.63 0.49 6.50
CA CYS A 32 6.45 0.03 5.39
C CYS A 32 7.94 -0.12 5.75
N GLY A 33 8.33 0.24 6.97
CA GLY A 33 9.72 0.31 7.39
C GLY A 33 10.45 1.56 6.91
N GLU A 34 11.70 1.68 7.33
CA GLU A 34 12.59 2.79 6.94
C GLU A 34 13.18 2.56 5.54
N ARG A 35 13.49 3.65 4.82
CA ARG A 35 14.07 3.60 3.46
C ARG A 35 13.23 2.80 2.47
N ASN A 36 11.91 2.85 2.63
CA ASN A 36 10.97 2.21 1.70
C ASN A 36 10.89 2.99 0.38
N ILE A 37 10.36 2.36 -0.68
CA ILE A 37 10.29 2.97 -2.02
C ILE A 37 9.46 4.26 -2.07
N LEU A 38 8.57 4.50 -1.09
CA LEU A 38 7.72 5.68 -1.05
C LEU A 38 8.46 6.89 -0.44
N GLU A 39 9.49 6.64 0.38
CA GLU A 39 10.33 7.65 1.04
C GLU A 39 11.52 8.07 0.17
N LEU A 40 12.05 7.15 -0.65
CA LEU A 40 13.21 7.42 -1.50
C LEU A 40 12.88 8.35 -2.67
N ASN A 41 13.86 9.14 -3.10
CA ASN A 41 13.72 10.06 -4.24
C ASN A 41 14.88 9.93 -5.22
N GLY A 42 14.68 10.46 -6.44
CA GLY A 42 15.72 10.56 -7.47
C GLY A 42 16.45 9.24 -7.76
N HIS A 43 17.78 9.27 -7.68
CA HIS A 43 18.63 8.13 -8.01
C HIS A 43 18.47 6.94 -7.04
N GLU A 44 18.27 7.21 -5.74
CA GLU A 44 18.03 6.14 -4.77
C GLU A 44 16.71 5.42 -5.06
N HIS A 45 15.65 6.17 -5.35
CA HIS A 45 14.37 5.57 -5.76
C HIS A 45 14.50 4.73 -7.03
N LYS A 46 15.23 5.23 -8.04
CA LYS A 46 15.47 4.48 -9.30
C LYS A 46 16.22 3.17 -9.05
N ARG A 47 17.19 3.17 -8.13
CA ARG A 47 17.98 1.99 -7.78
C ARG A 47 17.14 0.94 -7.05
N GLU A 48 16.29 1.33 -6.11
CA GLU A 48 15.46 0.36 -5.37
C GLU A 48 14.25 -0.13 -6.19
N ARG A 49 13.69 0.70 -7.10
CA ARG A 49 12.60 0.29 -7.99
C ARG A 49 13.07 -0.53 -9.21
N GLY A 50 14.28 -0.29 -9.69
CA GLY A 50 14.84 -0.96 -10.88
C GLY A 50 14.85 -2.49 -10.84
N PRO A 51 15.27 -3.14 -9.74
CA PRO A 51 15.38 -4.59 -9.64
C PRO A 51 14.07 -5.29 -9.24
N VAL A 52 12.91 -4.64 -9.39
CA VAL A 52 11.59 -5.24 -9.10
C VAL A 52 11.22 -6.27 -10.18
N SER A 53 11.93 -7.40 -10.17
CA SER A 53 11.79 -8.51 -11.12
C SER A 53 10.45 -9.22 -11.00
N PHE A 54 9.80 -9.16 -9.83
CA PHE A 54 8.51 -9.81 -9.61
C PHE A 54 7.33 -9.15 -10.35
N LEU A 55 7.50 -7.91 -10.83
CA LEU A 55 6.49 -7.22 -11.65
C LEU A 55 6.72 -7.40 -13.15
N GLN A 56 7.68 -8.23 -13.57
CA GLN A 56 7.85 -8.56 -14.98
C GLN A 56 6.60 -9.28 -15.50
N PRO A 57 6.14 -8.99 -16.74
CA PRO A 57 4.96 -9.63 -17.31
C PRO A 57 5.00 -11.16 -17.26
N GLU A 58 6.18 -11.75 -17.43
CA GLU A 58 6.43 -13.19 -17.39
C GLU A 58 6.15 -13.76 -16.00
N VAL A 59 6.54 -13.05 -14.94
CA VAL A 59 6.30 -13.43 -13.54
C VAL A 59 4.84 -13.19 -13.16
N LEU A 60 4.26 -12.04 -13.55
CA LEU A 60 2.87 -11.69 -13.25
C LEU A 60 1.86 -12.69 -13.82
N LYS A 61 2.11 -13.22 -15.01
CA LYS A 61 1.26 -14.26 -15.63
C LYS A 61 1.08 -15.48 -14.72
N GLN A 62 2.12 -15.86 -13.97
CA GLN A 62 2.06 -17.01 -13.05
C GLN A 62 1.15 -16.76 -11.84
N TYR A 63 0.81 -15.50 -11.54
CA TYR A 63 -0.12 -15.16 -10.46
C TYR A 63 -1.58 -15.11 -10.91
N VAL A 64 -1.86 -15.04 -12.22
CA VAL A 64 -3.24 -14.97 -12.73
C VAL A 64 -4.01 -16.21 -12.30
N ASP A 65 -3.44 -17.40 -12.50
CA ASP A 65 -4.07 -18.67 -12.13
C ASP A 65 -4.27 -18.78 -10.61
N LYS A 66 -3.27 -18.36 -9.82
CA LYS A 66 -3.37 -18.34 -8.35
C LYS A 66 -4.46 -17.40 -7.86
N ILE A 67 -4.61 -16.24 -8.50
CA ILE A 67 -5.66 -15.28 -8.17
C ILE A 67 -7.04 -15.88 -8.50
N ASP A 68 -7.18 -16.56 -9.64
CA ASP A 68 -8.42 -17.26 -10.02
C ASP A 68 -8.81 -18.36 -9.02
N GLU A 69 -7.83 -19.13 -8.53
CA GLU A 69 -8.06 -20.12 -7.46
C GLU A 69 -8.57 -19.48 -6.16
N VAL A 70 -7.99 -18.35 -5.75
CA VAL A 70 -8.44 -17.59 -4.57
C VAL A 70 -9.87 -17.10 -4.75
N TRP A 71 -10.24 -16.61 -5.94
CA TRP A 71 -11.61 -16.19 -6.25
C TRP A 71 -12.59 -17.36 -6.17
N LYS A 72 -12.25 -18.51 -6.75
CA LYS A 72 -13.04 -19.74 -6.66
C LYS A 72 -13.23 -20.19 -5.22
N HIS A 73 -12.20 -20.09 -4.38
CA HIS A 73 -12.30 -20.40 -2.95
C HIS A 73 -13.28 -19.46 -2.24
N PHE A 74 -13.22 -18.15 -2.50
CA PHE A 74 -14.18 -17.20 -1.96
C PHE A 74 -15.62 -17.56 -2.35
N GLU A 75 -15.86 -17.91 -3.62
CA GLU A 75 -17.20 -18.29 -4.07
C GLU A 75 -17.69 -19.58 -3.40
N MET A 76 -16.87 -20.63 -3.36
CA MET A 76 -17.29 -21.92 -2.79
C MET A 76 -17.48 -21.89 -1.26
N HIS A 77 -16.66 -21.12 -0.55
CA HIS A 77 -16.59 -21.22 0.91
C HIS A 77 -17.11 -19.99 1.65
N TRP A 78 -17.19 -18.84 0.99
CA TRP A 78 -17.62 -17.58 1.58
C TRP A 78 -19.01 -17.13 1.16
N HIS A 79 -19.59 -17.70 0.10
CA HIS A 79 -20.95 -17.38 -0.32
C HIS A 79 -21.95 -17.63 0.83
N GLY A 80 -22.71 -16.60 1.20
CA GLY A 80 -23.63 -16.62 2.35
C GLY A 80 -23.00 -16.36 3.74
N LYS A 81 -21.66 -16.26 3.87
CA LYS A 81 -20.96 -15.99 5.15
C LYS A 81 -20.59 -14.50 5.31
N GLN A 82 -21.61 -13.65 5.34
CA GLN A 82 -21.49 -12.18 5.40
C GLN A 82 -20.85 -11.63 6.69
N LYS A 83 -20.64 -12.46 7.73
CA LYS A 83 -19.97 -12.08 8.97
C LYS A 83 -18.66 -12.84 9.15
N ILE A 84 -17.56 -12.15 8.82
CA ILE A 84 -16.21 -12.58 9.21
C ILE A 84 -15.99 -12.11 10.65
N ARG A 85 -15.91 -13.04 11.61
CA ARG A 85 -15.55 -12.68 12.99
C ARG A 85 -14.07 -12.31 12.97
N ARG A 86 -13.76 -11.04 13.28
CA ARG A 86 -12.38 -10.61 13.50
C ARG A 86 -11.86 -11.39 14.70
N VAL A 87 -11.07 -12.44 14.46
CA VAL A 87 -10.20 -12.97 15.50
C VAL A 87 -9.05 -11.97 15.56
N VAL A 88 -9.24 -10.89 16.32
CA VAL A 88 -8.11 -10.17 16.88
C VAL A 88 -7.50 -11.19 17.83
N LYS A 89 -6.51 -11.96 17.37
CA LYS A 89 -5.58 -12.55 18.31
C LYS A 89 -4.94 -11.36 19.00
N ASP A 90 -5.15 -11.32 20.30
CA ASP A 90 -4.84 -10.23 21.22
C ASP A 90 -3.50 -9.56 20.84
N PHE A 91 -3.61 -8.42 20.14
CA PHE A 91 -2.57 -7.40 20.17
C PHE A 91 -2.69 -6.64 21.50
N GLU A 92 -2.71 -7.38 22.61
CA GLU A 92 -2.54 -6.86 23.96
C GLU A 92 -1.07 -7.00 24.36
N HIS A 93 -0.16 -6.58 23.50
CA HIS A 93 1.20 -6.21 23.90
C HIS A 93 1.76 -5.28 22.82
N GLU A 94 1.22 -4.06 22.79
CA GLU A 94 2.00 -2.81 22.61
C GLU A 94 1.03 -1.63 22.44
N GLY A 95 0.81 -0.90 23.54
CA GLY A 95 0.82 0.57 23.62
C GLY A 95 -0.03 1.47 22.70
N TYR A 96 -0.83 0.97 21.76
CA TYR A 96 -1.59 1.83 20.84
C TYR A 96 -3.06 1.97 21.27
N LEU A 97 -3.31 2.98 22.10
CA LEU A 97 -4.66 3.46 22.41
C LEU A 97 -5.30 4.09 21.17
N PHE A 98 -6.26 3.40 20.55
CA PHE A 98 -7.22 4.06 19.67
C PHE A 98 -8.22 4.84 20.55
N PRO A 99 -8.51 6.12 20.25
CA PRO A 99 -9.47 6.89 21.02
C PRO A 99 -10.84 6.23 20.92
N LYS A 100 -11.44 5.91 22.07
CA LYS A 100 -12.85 5.53 22.12
C LYS A 100 -13.68 6.77 21.77
N ASP A 101 -14.52 6.65 20.76
CA ASP A 101 -15.50 7.66 20.37
C ASP A 101 -16.18 8.24 21.59
N GLY A 102 -16.01 9.56 21.77
CA GLY A 102 -16.73 10.34 22.76
C GLY A 102 -18.15 10.56 22.27
N SER A 103 -19.09 9.75 22.75
CA SER A 103 -20.50 10.09 22.76
C SER A 103 -20.83 10.72 24.12
N LYS A 104 -20.95 12.05 24.13
CA LYS A 104 -21.83 12.80 25.02
C LYS A 104 -22.49 13.91 24.22
#